data_AF-A0AAJ2PF96-F1
#
_entry.id   AF-A0AAJ2PF96-F1
#
_cell.length_a   1.000
_cell.length_b   1.000
_cell.length_c   1.000
_cell.angle_alpha   90.00
_cell.angle_beta   90.00
_cell.angle_gamma   90.00
#
_symmetry.space_group_name_H-M   'P 1'
#
loop_
_entity.id
_entity.type
_entity.pdbx_description
1 polymer ?
#
loop_
_entity_poly.entity_id
_entity_poly.type
_entity_poly.pdbx_seq_one_letter_code
_entity_poly.pdbx_strand_id
1 'polypeptide(L)'
;MADWKELLEPKTKEVLKELIERAAYHRHAYSQADDVKIAQLWAAIAEISKDLKEIKEVLGKVEQPFKVIVEIGEAEKKKTIEKIIEEIIRPSDQASQEAVKKLVDTLMKF
;
A
#
# COMPACT_ATOMS: atom_id res chain seq x y z
N MET A 1 42.61 9.37 1.61
CA MET A 1 41.15 9.61 1.63
C MET A 1 40.52 8.45 2.36
N ALA A 2 39.62 8.73 3.32
CA ALA A 2 38.83 7.66 3.94
C ALA A 2 37.97 6.98 2.85
N ASP A 3 37.86 5.65 2.88
CA ASP A 3 36.87 4.95 2.07
C ASP A 3 35.49 5.45 2.53
N TRP A 4 34.72 6.03 1.60
CA TRP A 4 33.40 6.58 1.90
C TRP A 4 32.46 5.53 2.51
N LYS A 5 32.69 4.25 2.21
CA LYS A 5 31.94 3.13 2.80
C LYS A 5 32.15 3.05 4.31
N GLU A 6 33.29 3.48 4.83
CA GLU A 6 33.55 3.51 6.27
C GLU A 6 32.75 4.60 6.98
N LEU A 7 32.27 5.60 6.25
CA LEU A 7 31.43 6.67 6.77
C LEU A 7 29.94 6.30 6.82
N LEU A 8 29.56 5.14 6.27
CA LEU A 8 28.19 4.64 6.32
C LEU A 8 27.88 4.03 7.69
N GLU A 9 26.66 4.20 8.17
CA GLU A 9 26.15 3.45 9.31
C GLU A 9 26.12 1.93 9.03
N PRO A 10 26.29 1.05 10.03
CA PRO A 10 26.37 -0.39 9.84
C PRO A 10 25.20 -0.97 9.03
N LYS A 11 23.96 -0.54 9.33
CA LYS A 11 22.76 -0.99 8.62
C LYS A 11 22.77 -0.63 7.13
N THR A 12 23.25 0.56 6.78
CA THR A 12 23.39 0.97 5.38
C THR A 12 24.48 0.15 4.68
N LYS A 13 25.57 -0.23 5.38
CA LYS A 13 26.59 -1.15 4.82
C LYS A 13 25.99 -2.53 4.53
N GLU A 14 25.13 -3.05 5.40
CA GLU A 14 24.43 -4.33 5.21
C GLU A 14 23.52 -4.29 3.98
N VAL A 15 22.65 -3.27 3.88
CA VAL A 15 21.76 -3.09 2.71
C VAL A 15 22.57 -2.98 1.41
N LEU A 16 23.68 -2.22 1.43
CA LEU A 16 24.54 -2.08 0.26
C LEU A 16 25.20 -3.40 -0.13
N LYS A 17 25.62 -4.20 0.85
CA LYS A 17 26.21 -5.52 0.62
C LYS A 17 25.20 -6.46 -0.05
N GLU A 18 23.99 -6.56 0.48
CA GLU A 18 22.91 -7.37 -0.10
C GLU A 18 22.61 -6.95 -1.55
N LEU A 19 22.54 -5.64 -1.80
CA LEU A 19 22.30 -5.13 -3.15
C LEU A 19 23.43 -5.48 -4.13
N ILE A 20 24.69 -5.42 -3.69
CA ILE A 20 25.85 -5.82 -4.49
C ILE A 20 25.81 -7.32 -4.80
N GLU A 21 25.47 -8.15 -3.81
CA GLU A 21 25.33 -9.60 -3.98
C GLU A 21 24.24 -9.95 -5.00
N ARG A 22 23.10 -9.25 -4.95
CA ARG A 22 22.04 -9.40 -5.94
C ARG A 22 22.46 -8.93 -7.33
N ALA A 23 23.13 -7.77 -7.44
CA ALA A 23 23.64 -7.30 -8.71
C ALA A 23 24.66 -8.27 -9.33
N ALA A 24 25.40 -9.05 -8.51
CA ALA A 24 26.40 -10.00 -8.96
C ALA A 24 25.82 -11.18 -9.77
N TYR A 25 24.51 -11.47 -9.69
CA TYR A 25 23.86 -12.42 -10.61
C TYR A 25 24.03 -12.00 -12.07
N HIS A 26 24.14 -10.70 -12.34
CA HIS A 26 24.33 -10.11 -13.66
C HIS A 26 25.81 -9.91 -14.02
N ARG A 27 26.75 -10.50 -13.26
CA ARG A 27 28.20 -10.32 -13.47
C ARG A 27 28.65 -10.61 -14.88
N HIS A 28 28.13 -11.68 -15.47
CA HIS A 28 28.44 -12.06 -16.85
C HIS A 28 28.11 -10.95 -17.86
N ALA A 29 27.09 -10.13 -17.59
CA ALA A 29 26.71 -9.02 -18.45
C ALA A 29 27.59 -7.79 -18.19
N TYR A 30 27.69 -7.34 -16.92
CA TYR A 30 28.38 -6.09 -16.62
C TYR A 30 29.91 -6.19 -16.75
N SER A 31 30.50 -7.39 -16.63
CA SER A 31 31.96 -7.58 -16.75
C SER A 31 32.48 -7.41 -18.18
N GLN A 32 31.57 -7.44 -19.17
CA GLN A 32 31.89 -7.26 -20.58
C GLN A 32 31.65 -5.81 -21.05
N ALA A 33 31.16 -4.93 -20.17
CA ALA A 33 30.88 -3.55 -20.51
C ALA A 33 32.15 -2.69 -20.52
N ASP A 34 32.16 -1.65 -21.35
CA ASP A 34 33.25 -0.67 -21.44
C ASP A 34 33.52 0.00 -20.09
N ASP A 35 32.45 0.31 -19.34
CA ASP A 35 32.53 0.74 -17.95
C ASP A 35 31.79 -0.25 -17.04
N VAL A 36 32.58 -1.17 -16.49
CA VAL A 36 32.13 -2.22 -15.55
C VAL A 36 31.42 -1.62 -14.33
N LYS A 37 31.88 -0.48 -13.81
CA LYS A 37 31.32 0.13 -12.59
C LYS A 37 29.95 0.74 -12.87
N ILE A 38 29.80 1.44 -13.98
CA ILE A 38 28.52 1.99 -14.42
C ILE A 38 27.54 0.84 -14.73
N ALA A 39 27.99 -0.20 -15.44
CA ALA A 39 27.14 -1.35 -15.74
C ALA A 39 26.70 -2.12 -14.49
N GLN A 40 27.58 -2.28 -13.50
CA GLN A 40 27.24 -2.86 -12.21
C GLN A 40 26.20 -2.01 -11.45
N LEU A 41 26.30 -0.68 -11.50
CA LEU A 41 25.31 0.22 -10.92
C LEU A 41 23.94 0.04 -11.59
N TRP A 42 23.89 -0.05 -12.92
CA TRP A 42 22.64 -0.32 -13.63
C TRP A 42 22.02 -1.66 -13.27
N ALA A 43 22.84 -2.71 -13.12
CA ALA A 43 22.37 -4.00 -12.63
C ALA A 43 21.75 -3.91 -11.23
N ALA A 44 22.37 -3.16 -10.31
CA ALA A 44 21.82 -2.90 -8.99
C ALA A 44 20.50 -2.12 -9.04
N ILE A 45 20.39 -1.10 -9.89
CA ILE A 45 19.14 -0.33 -10.09
C ILE A 45 18.02 -1.21 -10.66
N ALA A 46 18.35 -2.15 -11.55
CA ALA A 46 17.38 -3.10 -12.10
C ALA A 46 16.80 -4.01 -11.01
N GLU A 47 17.64 -4.48 -10.07
CA GLU A 47 17.20 -5.27 -8.91
C GLU A 47 16.25 -4.48 -8.00
N ILE A 48 16.56 -3.21 -7.68
CA ILE A 48 15.65 -2.34 -6.91
C ILE A 48 14.33 -2.13 -7.67
N SER A 49 14.41 -1.93 -8.99
CA SER A 49 13.22 -1.73 -9.82
C SER A 49 12.32 -2.96 -9.85
N LYS A 50 12.89 -4.16 -9.74
CA LYS A 50 12.14 -5.41 -9.61
C LYS A 50 11.38 -5.45 -8.27
N ASP A 51 12.05 -5.14 -7.16
CA ASP A 51 11.39 -5.09 -5.85
C ASP A 51 10.23 -4.09 -5.83
N LEU A 52 10.43 -2.90 -6.42
CA LEU A 52 9.38 -1.89 -6.52
C LEU A 52 8.17 -2.37 -7.32
N LYS A 53 8.39 -3.17 -8.37
CA LYS A 53 7.30 -3.76 -9.16
C LYS A 53 6.56 -4.83 -8.35
N GLU A 54 7.28 -5.71 -7.67
CA GLU A 54 6.69 -6.75 -6.83
C GLU A 54 5.86 -6.15 -5.69
N ILE A 55 6.38 -5.12 -5.01
CA ILE A 55 5.65 -4.39 -3.96
C ILE A 55 4.38 -3.76 -4.53
N LYS A 56 4.46 -3.09 -5.68
CA LYS A 56 3.27 -2.50 -6.33
C LYS A 56 2.24 -3.55 -6.72
N GLU A 57 2.66 -4.71 -7.19
CA GLU A 57 1.77 -5.82 -7.55
C GLU A 57 1.06 -6.37 -6.30
N VAL A 58 1.80 -6.60 -5.22
CA VAL A 58 1.23 -7.07 -3.94
C VAL A 58 0.26 -6.04 -3.37
N LEU A 59 0.63 -4.75 -3.38
CA LEU A 59 -0.25 -3.67 -2.95
C LEU A 59 -1.52 -3.59 -3.80
N GLY A 60 -1.41 -3.72 -5.12
CA GLY A 60 -2.57 -3.74 -6.01
C GLY A 60 -3.51 -4.91 -5.74
N LYS A 61 -2.98 -6.08 -5.37
CA LYS A 61 -3.79 -7.26 -5.00
C LYS A 61 -4.57 -7.07 -3.71
N VAL A 62 -4.05 -6.29 -2.76
CA VAL A 62 -4.73 -6.05 -1.47
C VAL A 62 -5.67 -4.84 -1.51
N GLU A 63 -5.46 -3.88 -2.41
CA GLU A 63 -6.27 -2.66 -2.50
C GLU A 63 -7.76 -2.96 -2.70
N GLN A 64 -8.11 -3.85 -3.63
CA GLN A 64 -9.50 -4.16 -3.92
C GLN A 64 -10.22 -4.88 -2.77
N PRO A 65 -9.64 -5.94 -2.14
CA PRO A 65 -10.17 -6.52 -0.92
C PRO A 65 -10.39 -5.49 0.20
N PHE A 66 -9.45 -4.57 0.42
CA PHE A 66 -9.60 -3.54 1.45
C PHE A 66 -10.77 -2.59 1.16
N LYS A 67 -10.95 -2.16 -0.10
CA LYS A 67 -12.12 -1.34 -0.49
C LYS A 67 -13.43 -2.08 -0.21
N VAL A 68 -13.51 -3.35 -0.58
CA VAL A 68 -14.71 -4.18 -0.32
C VAL A 68 -14.98 -4.32 1.18
N ILE A 69 -13.94 -4.53 2.00
CA ILE A 69 -14.09 -4.60 3.47
C ILE A 69 -14.64 -3.29 4.02
N VAL A 70 -14.14 -2.14 3.55
CA VAL A 70 -14.63 -0.82 3.95
C VAL A 70 -16.10 -0.63 3.54
N GLU A 71 -16.46 -0.95 2.30
CA GLU A 71 -17.83 -0.85 1.80
C GLU A 71 -18.82 -1.73 2.60
N ILE A 72 -18.42 -2.96 2.95
CA ILE A 72 -19.22 -3.84 3.81
C ILE A 72 -19.39 -3.22 5.19
N GLY A 73 -18.31 -2.70 5.79
CA GLY A 73 -18.35 -2.03 7.08
C GLY A 73 -19.29 -0.82 7.09
N GLU A 74 -19.24 0.01 6.05
CA GLU A 74 -20.15 1.15 5.89
C GLU A 74 -21.60 0.73 5.72
N ALA A 75 -21.87 -0.33 4.94
CA ALA A 75 -23.21 -0.87 4.76
C ALA A 75 -23.79 -1.43 6.06
N GLU A 76 -23.00 -2.16 6.84
CA GLU A 76 -23.43 -2.66 8.15
C GLU A 76 -23.62 -1.52 9.17
N LYS A 77 -22.72 -0.52 9.21
CA LYS A 77 -22.91 0.70 10.03
C LYS A 77 -24.25 1.36 9.73
N LYS A 78 -24.57 1.53 8.44
CA LYS A 78 -25.84 2.11 8.00
C LYS A 78 -27.05 1.30 8.48
N LYS A 79 -27.05 -0.02 8.27
CA LYS A 79 -28.14 -0.90 8.72
C LYS A 79 -28.35 -0.83 10.22
N THR A 80 -27.28 -0.77 11.02
CA THR A 80 -27.38 -0.66 12.47
C THR A 80 -27.99 0.68 12.88
N ILE A 81 -27.58 1.78 12.25
CA ILE A 81 -28.15 3.11 12.51
C ILE A 81 -29.64 3.17 12.13
N GLU A 82 -30.00 2.61 10.96
CA GLU A 82 -31.40 2.50 10.51
C GLU A 82 -32.26 1.77 11.54
N LYS A 83 -31.84 0.58 11.99
CA LYS A 83 -32.56 -0.20 13.00
C LYS A 83 -32.76 0.56 14.30
N ILE A 84 -31.70 1.20 14.82
CA ILE A 84 -31.77 1.97 16.08
C ILE A 84 -32.79 3.13 15.94
N ILE A 85 -32.76 3.85 14.82
CA ILE A 85 -33.68 4.98 14.61
C ILE A 85 -35.11 4.50 14.41
N GLU A 86 -35.34 3.42 13.65
CA GLU A 86 -36.66 2.83 13.45
C GLU A 86 -37.28 2.36 14.78
N GLU A 87 -36.49 1.76 15.67
CA GLU A 87 -36.94 1.34 17.01
C GLU A 87 -37.35 2.52 17.89
N ILE A 88 -36.65 3.66 17.77
CA ILE A 88 -36.91 4.88 18.54
C ILE A 88 -38.11 5.66 18.00
N ILE A 89 -38.15 5.90 16.68
CA ILE A 89 -39.14 6.78 16.04
C ILE A 89 -40.43 6.03 15.70
N ARG A 90 -40.35 4.71 15.45
CA ARG A 90 -41.47 3.85 15.02
C ARG A 90 -42.33 4.53 13.93
N PRO A 91 -41.74 4.86 12.78
CA PRO A 91 -42.44 5.60 11.73
C PRO A 91 -43.66 4.82 11.23
N SER A 92 -44.81 5.49 11.18
CA SER A 92 -46.09 4.90 10.75
C SER A 92 -46.65 5.53 9.47
N ASP A 93 -46.07 6.64 9.02
CA ASP A 93 -46.47 7.38 7.82
C ASP A 93 -45.26 7.69 6.91
N GLN A 94 -45.53 8.11 5.67
CA GLN A 94 -44.47 8.43 4.70
C GLN A 94 -43.56 9.57 5.18
N ALA A 95 -44.11 10.57 5.87
CA ALA A 95 -43.34 11.72 6.36
C ALA A 95 -42.30 11.31 7.41
N SER A 96 -42.67 10.41 8.33
CA SER A 96 -41.79 9.87 9.35
C SER A 96 -40.75 8.92 8.77
N GLN A 97 -41.08 8.11 7.74
CA GLN A 97 -40.08 7.32 7.02
C GLN A 97 -39.03 8.20 6.32
N GLU A 98 -39.45 9.31 5.73
CA GLU A 98 -38.54 10.23 5.04
C GLU A 98 -37.66 11.01 6.03
N ALA A 99 -38.18 11.31 7.22
CA ALA A 99 -37.41 11.89 8.33
C ALA A 99 -36.35 10.92 8.85
N VAL A 100 -36.69 9.63 9.05
CA VAL A 100 -35.76 8.57 9.45
C VAL A 100 -34.60 8.47 8.46
N LYS A 101 -34.89 8.44 7.15
CA LYS A 101 -33.88 8.37 6.10
C LYS A 101 -32.89 9.56 6.14
N LYS A 102 -33.41 10.78 6.29
CA LYS A 102 -32.57 12.00 6.42
C LYS A 102 -31.68 11.96 7.67
N LEU A 103 -32.19 11.39 8.77
CA LEU A 103 -31.45 11.29 10.03
C LEU A 103 -30.30 10.27 9.91
N VAL A 104 -30.57 9.11 9.31
CA VAL A 104 -29.56 8.08 8.97
C VAL A 104 -28.46 8.69 8.10
N ASP A 105 -28.84 9.38 7.01
CA ASP A 105 -27.87 10.01 6.10
C ASP A 105 -27.03 11.10 6.77
N THR A 106 -27.58 11.76 7.80
CA THR A 106 -26.84 12.76 8.60
C THR A 106 -25.84 12.09 9.54
N LEU A 107 -26.24 10.99 10.21
CA LEU A 107 -25.36 10.25 11.11
C LEU A 107 -24.25 9.48 10.37
N MET A 108 -24.47 9.08 9.12
CA MET A 108 -23.44 8.46 8.29
C MET A 108 -22.30 9.42 7.89
N LYS A 109 -22.49 10.74 8.05
CA LYS A 109 -21.46 11.76 7.77
C LYS A 109 -20.51 12.03 8.94
N PHE A 110 -20.77 11.46 10.12
CA PHE A 110 -19.94 11.53 11.33
C PHE A 110 -19.22 10.19 11.58
#